data_AF-A0A9E0UQN2-F1
#
_entry.id   AF-A0A9E0UQN2-F1
#
_cell.length_a   1.000
_cell.length_b   1.000
_cell.length_c   1.000
_cell.angle_alpha   90.00
_cell.angle_beta   90.00
_cell.angle_gamma   90.00
#
_symmetry.space_group_name_H-M   'P 1'
#
loop_
_entity.id
_entity.type
_entity.pdbx_description
1 polymer ?
#
loop_
_entity_poly.entity_id
_entity_poly.type
_entity_poly.pdbx_seq_one_letter_code
_entity_poly.pdbx_strand_id
1 'polypeptide(L)'
;MNATEVFSRDSKTGYVYVKKNGEVINDYQPLGDSSPYLGQITIFAFNFAPHNWAQCNGQIFSIFSYGALFSLLGNYYGGNGTSTFALPDLRGRVPLSQGQGLGLSNYLMGEAAGSEGVTLIESELPAHNHSIGVNTGIGSSPNPSGKYIAANAEGINSFNASAGSSLNSGIISSTGTGNSHNNIQPILVLNFCIAMQGIFPAHG
;
A
#
# COMPACT_ATOMS: atom_id res chain seq x y z
N MET A 1 -5.22 35.60 35.49
CA MET A 1 -4.39 35.90 34.30
C MET A 1 -4.42 37.41 34.11
N ASN A 2 -3.33 38.11 34.39
CA ASN A 2 -3.27 39.57 34.31
C ASN A 2 -2.59 39.97 32.99
N ALA A 3 -3.23 40.88 32.26
CA ALA A 3 -2.84 41.33 30.93
C ALA A 3 -1.61 42.26 30.98
N THR A 4 -0.40 41.74 30.76
CA THR A 4 0.76 42.58 30.39
C THR A 4 1.92 41.81 29.75
N GLU A 5 1.63 40.87 28.84
CA GLU A 5 2.66 40.18 28.07
C GLU A 5 2.54 40.59 26.59
N VAL A 6 3.64 41.08 26.01
CA VAL A 6 3.69 41.62 24.64
C VAL A 6 4.42 40.62 23.75
N PHE A 7 3.76 40.19 22.68
CA PHE A 7 4.39 39.39 21.63
C PHE A 7 5.27 40.29 20.77
N SER A 8 6.58 40.02 20.72
CA SER A 8 7.51 40.69 19.81
C SER A 8 8.10 39.70 18.80
N ARG A 9 8.23 40.15 17.55
CA ARG A 9 8.73 39.33 16.45
C ARG A 9 10.27 39.29 16.46
N ASP A 10 10.86 38.13 16.71
CA ASP A 10 12.31 37.92 16.60
C ASP A 10 12.67 37.51 15.17
N SER A 11 13.75 38.09 14.64
CA SER A 11 14.22 37.87 13.27
C SER A 11 14.87 36.50 13.06
N LYS A 12 15.07 35.71 14.12
CA LYS A 12 15.58 34.33 14.04
C LYS A 12 14.55 33.23 14.35
N THR A 13 13.54 33.49 15.19
CA THR A 13 12.63 32.43 15.71
C THR A 13 11.13 32.69 15.49
N GLY A 14 10.75 33.86 14.95
CA GLY A 14 9.34 34.21 14.75
C GLY A 14 8.77 35.01 15.91
N TYR A 15 8.28 34.37 16.98
CA TYR A 15 7.64 35.05 18.13
C TYR A 15 8.21 34.58 19.48
N VAL A 16 8.55 35.54 20.35
CA VAL A 16 9.10 35.26 21.70
C VAL A 16 8.27 35.96 22.77
N TYR A 17 8.12 35.32 23.94
CA TYR A 17 7.51 35.91 25.13
C TYR A 17 8.54 36.75 25.90
N VAL A 18 8.30 38.06 25.99
CA VAL A 18 9.19 38.99 26.70
C VAL A 18 8.48 39.55 27.92
N LYS A 19 9.05 39.33 29.11
CA LYS A 19 8.55 39.96 30.34
C LYS A 19 8.84 41.47 30.31
N LYS A 20 8.07 42.22 31.09
CA LYS A 20 8.19 43.68 31.23
C LYS A 20 9.55 44.18 31.75
N ASN A 21 10.36 43.30 32.35
CA ASN A 21 11.72 43.59 32.83
C ASN A 21 12.80 43.35 31.75
N GLY A 22 12.43 43.02 30.51
CA GLY A 22 13.36 42.71 29.43
C GLY A 22 13.96 41.31 29.50
N GLU A 23 13.57 40.51 30.50
CA GLU A 23 13.98 39.12 30.65
C GLU A 23 13.17 38.26 29.66
N VAL A 24 13.89 37.58 28.79
CA VAL A 24 13.32 36.53 27.95
C VAL A 24 13.20 35.28 28.82
N ILE A 25 11.97 34.90 29.13
CA ILE A 25 11.65 33.67 29.87
C ILE A 25 10.86 32.76 28.97
N ASN A 26 11.30 31.52 28.85
CA ASN A 26 10.83 30.64 27.81
C ASN A 26 10.97 31.38 26.47
N ASP A 27 12.22 31.51 26.01
CA ASP A 27 12.40 31.28 24.59
C ASP A 27 11.68 29.96 24.34
N TYR A 28 10.48 30.04 23.77
CA TYR A 28 9.81 28.88 23.30
C TYR A 28 10.79 28.43 22.23
N GLN A 29 11.64 27.49 22.61
CA GLN A 29 12.35 26.61 21.72
C GLN A 29 11.29 25.53 21.46
N PRO A 30 10.33 25.69 20.51
CA PRO A 30 9.36 24.65 20.16
C PRO A 30 10.04 23.34 19.77
N LEU A 31 11.34 23.40 19.54
CA LEU A 31 12.17 22.33 19.10
C LEU A 31 13.33 22.36 20.09
N GLY A 32 13.58 21.26 20.81
CA GLY A 32 14.98 20.91 20.98
C GLY A 32 15.63 20.94 19.60
N ASP A 33 16.95 21.07 19.48
CA ASP A 33 17.62 20.86 18.19
C ASP A 33 17.44 19.38 17.76
N SER A 34 16.22 18.96 17.42
CA SER A 34 15.92 17.74 16.70
C SER A 34 16.20 18.03 15.24
N SER A 35 17.45 18.40 14.96
CA SER A 35 17.98 18.24 13.62
C SER A 35 17.67 16.80 13.22
N PRO A 36 16.89 16.56 12.15
CA PRO A 36 16.52 15.21 11.77
C PRO A 36 17.80 14.40 11.52
N TYR A 37 17.71 13.08 11.66
CA TYR A 37 18.80 12.27 11.13
C TYR A 37 18.84 12.41 9.61
N LEU A 38 20.04 12.47 9.04
CA LEU A 38 20.19 12.43 7.60
C LEU A 38 19.52 11.15 7.07
N GLY A 39 18.68 11.28 6.05
CA GLY A 39 17.91 10.14 5.51
C GLY A 39 16.65 9.77 6.30
N GLN A 40 16.30 10.50 7.36
CA GLN A 40 15.04 10.29 8.08
C GLN A 40 13.84 10.59 7.17
N ILE A 41 12.88 9.67 7.14
CA ILE A 41 11.58 9.88 6.46
C ILE A 41 10.57 10.40 7.48
N THR A 42 9.80 11.41 7.10
CA THR A 42 8.73 12.00 7.92
C THR A 42 7.52 12.33 7.05
N ILE A 43 6.34 12.24 7.65
CA ILE A 43 5.07 12.52 6.99
C ILE A 43 4.67 13.98 7.25
N PHE A 44 4.31 14.68 6.20
CA PHE A 44 3.82 16.05 6.22
C PHE A 44 2.40 16.13 5.65
N ALA A 45 1.55 16.95 6.27
CA ALA A 45 0.17 17.15 5.83
C ALA A 45 0.01 18.17 4.69
N PHE A 46 1.09 18.86 4.31
CA PHE A 46 1.11 19.87 3.25
C PHE A 46 1.79 19.34 1.97
N ASN A 47 1.53 20.00 0.84
CA ASN A 47 1.80 19.47 -0.50
C ASN A 47 3.23 19.71 -1.04
N PHE A 48 4.16 20.24 -0.25
CA PHE A 48 5.54 20.54 -0.65
C PHE A 48 6.57 19.95 0.33
N ALA A 49 7.83 19.81 -0.11
CA ALA A 49 8.93 19.47 0.79
C ALA A 49 9.50 20.75 1.43
N PRO A 50 9.65 20.81 2.77
CA PRO A 50 10.31 21.93 3.44
C PRO A 50 11.78 22.09 3.01
N HIS A 51 12.39 23.22 3.34
CA HIS A 51 13.82 23.43 3.12
C HIS A 51 14.63 22.31 3.78
N ASN A 52 15.64 21.77 3.08
CA ASN A 52 16.46 20.61 3.46
C ASN A 52 15.74 19.25 3.44
N TRP A 53 14.55 19.17 2.87
CA TRP A 53 13.84 17.92 2.63
C TRP A 53 13.57 17.72 1.15
N ALA A 54 13.37 16.47 0.74
CA ALA A 54 12.89 16.11 -0.59
C ALA A 54 11.69 15.18 -0.47
N GLN A 55 10.77 15.22 -1.44
CA GLN A 55 9.64 14.27 -1.46
C GLN A 55 10.14 12.87 -1.84
N CYS A 56 9.58 11.84 -1.22
CA CYS A 56 9.88 10.44 -1.55
C CYS A 56 9.16 10.02 -2.86
N ASN A 57 9.61 10.58 -3.99
CA ASN A 57 9.05 10.40 -5.33
C ASN A 57 10.01 9.67 -6.30
N GLY A 58 11.01 8.94 -5.81
CA GLY A 58 11.94 8.21 -6.68
C GLY A 58 12.95 9.09 -7.43
N GLN A 59 13.17 10.33 -6.97
CA GLN A 59 14.08 11.27 -7.63
C GLN A 59 15.53 10.78 -7.60
N ILE A 60 16.26 10.99 -8.69
CA ILE A 60 17.68 10.63 -8.82
C ILE A 60 18.55 11.82 -8.44
N PHE A 61 19.53 11.57 -7.57
CA PHE A 61 20.52 12.55 -7.11
C PHE A 61 21.95 12.12 -7.45
N SER A 62 22.85 13.09 -7.55
CA SER A 62 24.27 12.83 -7.73
C SER A 62 24.92 12.43 -6.40
N ILE A 63 25.69 11.35 -6.42
CA ILE A 63 26.50 10.90 -5.28
C ILE A 63 27.56 11.95 -4.94
N PHE A 64 28.07 12.69 -5.92
CA PHE A 64 29.08 13.73 -5.69
C PHE A 64 28.55 14.84 -4.78
N SER A 65 27.28 15.23 -4.93
CA SER A 65 26.67 16.31 -4.13
C SER A 65 26.06 15.81 -2.82
N TYR A 66 25.61 14.54 -2.76
CA TYR A 66 24.89 13.98 -1.62
C TYR A 66 25.55 12.68 -1.10
N GLY A 67 26.88 12.64 -1.07
CA GLY A 67 27.64 11.44 -0.72
C GLY A 67 27.33 10.89 0.68
N ALA A 68 27.07 11.77 1.65
CA ALA A 68 26.66 11.37 3.00
C ALA A 68 25.26 10.74 3.05
N LEU A 69 24.34 11.15 2.17
CA LEU A 69 23.03 10.50 2.08
C LEU A 69 23.14 9.15 1.36
N PHE A 70 23.97 9.09 0.31
CA PHE A 70 24.26 7.84 -0.41
C PHE A 70 24.91 6.79 0.50
N SER A 71 25.80 7.17 1.42
CA SER A 71 26.42 6.19 2.34
C SER A 71 25.41 5.52 3.28
N LEU A 72 24.23 6.12 3.48
CA LEU A 72 23.12 5.55 4.26
C LEU A 72 22.15 4.75 3.39
N LEU A 73 21.75 5.30 2.24
CA LEU A 73 20.70 4.72 1.38
C LEU A 73 21.25 3.69 0.38
N GLY A 74 22.54 3.78 0.03
CA GLY A 74 23.12 3.00 -1.06
C GLY A 74 22.36 3.18 -2.38
N ASN A 75 22.22 2.08 -3.12
CA ASN A 75 21.51 2.03 -4.40
C ASN A 75 20.18 1.25 -4.31
N TYR A 76 19.62 1.06 -3.10
CA TYR A 76 18.44 0.21 -2.89
C TYR A 76 17.20 0.68 -3.64
N TYR A 77 17.07 2.00 -3.87
CA TYR A 77 15.90 2.60 -4.52
C TYR A 77 16.13 2.93 -6.00
N GLY A 78 17.27 2.52 -6.57
CA GLY A 78 17.66 2.80 -7.95
C GLY A 78 18.81 3.80 -8.06
N GLY A 79 19.15 4.15 -9.31
CA GLY A 79 20.40 4.82 -9.66
C GLY A 79 21.46 3.83 -10.14
N ASN A 80 22.64 4.34 -10.50
CA ASN A 80 23.73 3.50 -11.02
C ASN A 80 24.75 3.09 -9.95
N GLY A 81 24.57 3.51 -8.69
CA GLY A 81 25.43 3.20 -7.56
C GLY A 81 26.87 3.72 -7.65
N THR A 82 27.21 4.51 -8.67
CA THR A 82 28.58 4.98 -8.95
C THR A 82 28.66 6.49 -9.05
N SER A 83 27.77 7.12 -9.83
CA SER A 83 27.62 8.58 -9.89
C SER A 83 26.25 9.07 -9.43
N THR A 84 25.25 8.20 -9.38
CA THR A 84 23.87 8.53 -8.99
C THR A 84 23.23 7.47 -8.11
N PHE A 85 22.27 7.91 -7.30
CA PHE A 85 21.39 7.09 -6.49
C PHE A 85 19.98 7.70 -6.49
N ALA A 86 18.97 6.92 -6.14
CA ALA A 86 17.60 7.39 -6.04
C ALA A 86 17.10 7.45 -4.60
N LEU A 87 16.15 8.36 -4.35
CA LEU A 87 15.34 8.36 -3.13
C LEU A 87 14.25 7.28 -3.21
N PRO A 88 13.65 6.89 -2.07
CA PRO A 88 12.45 6.05 -2.07
C PRO A 88 11.33 6.67 -2.92
N ASP A 89 10.53 5.82 -3.57
CA ASP A 89 9.27 6.21 -4.19
C ASP A 89 8.11 5.62 -3.39
N LEU A 90 7.42 6.46 -2.62
CA LEU A 90 6.30 6.05 -1.75
C LEU A 90 4.94 6.42 -2.34
N ARG A 91 4.88 6.88 -3.60
CA ARG A 91 3.61 7.19 -4.27
C ARG A 91 2.86 5.89 -4.54
N GLY A 92 1.62 5.79 -4.05
CA GLY A 92 0.80 4.58 -4.17
C GLY A 92 1.30 3.40 -3.33
N ARG A 93 2.21 3.62 -2.37
CA ARG A 93 2.81 2.56 -1.56
C ARG A 93 2.58 2.77 -0.08
N VAL A 94 2.44 1.65 0.64
CA VAL A 94 2.43 1.62 2.10
C VAL A 94 3.82 1.21 2.57
N PRO A 95 4.51 2.00 3.42
CA PRO A 95 5.79 1.61 3.98
C PRO A 95 5.68 0.33 4.80
N LEU A 96 6.64 -0.58 4.61
CA LEU A 96 6.77 -1.84 5.36
C LEU A 96 8.19 -1.92 5.93
N SER A 97 8.32 -2.46 7.15
CA SER A 97 9.65 -2.73 7.71
C SER A 97 10.33 -3.88 6.96
N GLN A 98 11.63 -3.75 6.71
CA GLN A 98 12.44 -4.85 6.20
C GLN A 98 12.56 -6.01 7.22
N GLY A 99 12.95 -7.17 6.72
CA GLY A 99 13.26 -8.38 7.49
C GLY A 99 12.17 -9.44 7.43
N GLN A 100 12.38 -10.51 8.21
CA GLN A 100 11.48 -11.64 8.33
C GLN A 100 11.00 -11.77 9.77
N GLY A 101 9.69 -11.61 10.00
CA GLY A 101 9.04 -11.97 11.26
C GLY A 101 8.64 -13.45 11.31
N LEU A 102 8.37 -14.00 12.50
CA LEU A 102 7.86 -15.37 12.62
C LEU A 102 6.55 -15.53 11.85
N GLY A 103 6.53 -16.45 10.89
CA GLY A 103 5.35 -16.70 10.05
C GLY A 103 5.05 -15.60 9.02
N LEU A 104 5.95 -14.62 8.86
CA LEU A 104 5.82 -13.56 7.86
C LEU A 104 6.80 -13.78 6.71
N SER A 105 6.48 -13.20 5.56
CA SER A 105 7.38 -13.10 4.41
C SER A 105 8.63 -12.28 4.77
N ASN A 106 9.75 -12.61 4.14
CA ASN A 106 10.98 -11.81 4.22
C ASN A 106 10.94 -10.71 3.16
N TYR A 107 11.15 -9.46 3.56
CA TYR A 107 11.24 -8.32 2.64
C TYR A 107 12.58 -7.60 2.78
N LEU A 108 13.25 -7.34 1.65
CA LEU A 108 14.51 -6.61 1.64
C LEU A 108 14.27 -5.09 1.55
N MET A 109 15.22 -4.30 2.05
CA MET A 109 15.18 -2.85 1.91
C MET A 109 15.13 -2.45 0.43
N GLY A 110 14.20 -1.55 0.07
CA GLY A 110 13.99 -1.09 -1.30
C GLY A 110 13.16 -2.04 -2.18
N GLU A 111 12.78 -3.21 -1.68
CA GLU A 111 11.92 -4.14 -2.42
C GLU A 111 10.51 -3.56 -2.63
N ALA A 112 10.04 -3.58 -3.87
CA ALA A 112 8.68 -3.19 -4.22
C ALA A 112 7.80 -4.45 -4.33
N ALA A 113 6.81 -4.56 -3.44
CA ALA A 113 5.85 -5.67 -3.39
C ALA A 113 4.40 -5.17 -3.29
N GLY A 114 3.44 -6.09 -3.48
CA GLY A 114 2.00 -5.82 -3.41
C GLY A 114 1.37 -5.41 -4.75
N SER A 115 0.04 -5.30 -4.77
CA SER A 115 -0.74 -4.84 -5.93
C SER A 115 -1.96 -4.02 -5.49
N GLU A 116 -2.22 -2.92 -6.20
CA GLU A 116 -3.41 -2.07 -6.01
C GLU A 116 -4.70 -2.75 -6.52
N GLY A 117 -4.57 -3.61 -7.53
CA GLY A 117 -5.69 -4.40 -8.08
C GLY A 117 -5.34 -5.88 -8.19
N VAL A 118 -6.29 -6.75 -7.89
CA VAL A 118 -6.12 -8.21 -8.00
C VAL A 118 -7.24 -8.75 -8.87
N THR A 119 -6.89 -9.62 -9.82
CA THR A 119 -7.86 -10.38 -10.60
C THR A 119 -7.98 -11.75 -9.97
N LEU A 120 -9.19 -12.12 -9.56
CA LEU A 120 -9.42 -13.44 -8.97
C LEU A 120 -9.22 -14.53 -10.03
N ILE A 121 -8.33 -15.48 -9.72
CA ILE A 121 -8.15 -16.70 -10.51
C ILE A 121 -8.94 -17.86 -9.88
N GLU A 122 -9.18 -18.93 -10.64
CA GLU A 122 -9.98 -20.07 -10.17
C GLU A 122 -9.46 -20.68 -8.86
N SER A 123 -8.14 -20.69 -8.64
CA SER A 123 -7.53 -21.20 -7.40
C SER A 123 -7.76 -20.31 -6.17
N GLU A 124 -8.24 -19.08 -6.36
CA GLU A 124 -8.58 -18.15 -5.28
C GLU A 124 -10.07 -18.24 -4.90
N LEU A 125 -10.85 -19.06 -5.60
CA LEU A 125 -12.25 -19.35 -5.25
C LEU A 125 -12.31 -20.54 -4.27
N PRO A 126 -13.15 -20.48 -3.22
CA PRO A 126 -13.42 -21.65 -2.39
C PRO A 126 -13.92 -22.83 -3.22
N ALA A 127 -13.50 -24.04 -2.84
CA ALA A 127 -14.04 -25.26 -3.41
C ALA A 127 -15.57 -25.27 -3.23
N HIS A 128 -16.28 -25.36 -4.35
CA HIS A 128 -17.74 -25.38 -4.39
C HIS A 128 -18.22 -26.45 -5.36
N ASN A 129 -19.46 -26.90 -5.16
CA ASN A 129 -20.09 -27.91 -6.00
C ASN A 129 -21.48 -27.44 -6.43
N HIS A 130 -21.91 -27.92 -7.59
CA HIS A 130 -23.29 -27.76 -8.06
C HIS A 130 -24.00 -29.10 -7.94
N SER A 131 -25.01 -29.17 -7.07
CA SER A 131 -25.91 -30.31 -7.00
C SER A 131 -27.06 -30.11 -7.98
N ILE A 132 -27.26 -31.07 -8.89
CA ILE A 132 -28.39 -31.07 -9.82
C ILE A 132 -29.50 -31.93 -9.21
N GLY A 133 -30.66 -31.32 -8.93
CA GLY A 133 -31.85 -32.04 -8.49
C GLY A 133 -32.55 -32.71 -9.69
N VAL A 134 -32.73 -34.03 -9.62
CA VAL A 134 -33.38 -34.83 -10.66
C VAL A 134 -34.60 -35.53 -10.06
N ASN A 135 -35.72 -35.52 -10.79
CA ASN A 135 -36.93 -36.26 -10.46
C ASN A 135 -36.84 -37.69 -11.05
N THR A 136 -37.11 -38.70 -10.24
CA THR A 136 -37.07 -40.11 -10.66
C THR A 136 -38.32 -40.56 -11.42
N GLY A 137 -39.38 -39.76 -11.44
CA GLY A 137 -40.59 -40.01 -12.22
C GLY A 137 -40.43 -39.71 -13.72
N ILE A 138 -41.36 -40.21 -14.53
CA ILE A 138 -41.41 -39.95 -15.97
C ILE A 138 -41.74 -38.48 -16.24
N GLY A 139 -40.92 -37.81 -17.06
CA GLY A 139 -41.13 -36.44 -17.49
C GLY A 139 -42.44 -36.27 -18.27
N SER A 140 -43.22 -35.27 -17.89
CA SER A 140 -44.54 -34.97 -18.48
C SER A 140 -44.55 -33.71 -19.35
N SER A 141 -43.43 -32.99 -19.45
CA SER A 141 -43.31 -31.77 -20.25
C SER A 141 -41.91 -31.63 -20.84
N PRO A 142 -41.78 -31.24 -22.11
CA PRO A 142 -40.50 -30.89 -22.72
C PRO A 142 -40.03 -29.47 -22.38
N ASN A 143 -40.86 -28.63 -21.72
CA ASN A 143 -40.48 -27.27 -21.32
C ASN A 143 -39.73 -27.28 -19.98
N PRO A 144 -38.45 -26.82 -19.94
CA PRO A 144 -37.66 -26.83 -18.71
C PRO A 144 -38.01 -25.71 -17.72
N SER A 145 -38.79 -24.69 -18.11
CA SER A 145 -39.06 -23.52 -17.28
C SER A 145 -39.80 -23.88 -15.99
N GLY A 146 -39.15 -23.71 -14.84
CA GLY A 146 -39.70 -24.02 -13.52
C GLY A 146 -39.92 -25.52 -13.26
N LYS A 147 -39.24 -26.41 -13.99
CA LYS A 147 -39.37 -27.88 -13.87
C LYS A 147 -38.02 -28.53 -13.53
N TYR A 148 -38.07 -29.73 -12.97
CA TYR A 148 -36.89 -30.56 -12.74
C TYR A 148 -36.57 -31.42 -13.96
N ILE A 149 -35.29 -31.78 -14.13
CA ILE A 149 -34.89 -32.87 -15.03
C ILE A 149 -35.57 -34.15 -14.54
N ALA A 150 -36.14 -34.94 -15.44
CA ALA A 150 -36.91 -36.14 -15.11
C ALA A 150 -36.55 -37.31 -16.05
N ALA A 151 -36.89 -38.54 -15.67
CA ALA A 151 -36.65 -39.73 -16.49
C ALA A 151 -37.48 -39.69 -17.79
N ASN A 152 -36.97 -40.28 -18.88
CA ASN A 152 -37.76 -40.49 -20.09
C ASN A 152 -38.71 -41.68 -19.92
N ALA A 153 -39.86 -41.64 -20.60
CA ALA A 153 -40.91 -42.67 -20.53
C ALA A 153 -40.46 -44.08 -20.94
N GLU A 154 -39.36 -44.19 -21.68
CA GLU A 154 -38.80 -45.47 -22.15
C GLU A 154 -37.81 -46.11 -21.16
N GLY A 155 -37.52 -45.45 -20.03
CA GLY A 155 -36.62 -45.96 -19.00
C GLY A 155 -35.14 -45.77 -19.32
N ILE A 156 -34.54 -44.76 -18.66
CA ILE A 156 -33.09 -44.48 -18.45
C ILE A 156 -32.30 -44.19 -19.74
N ASN A 157 -31.73 -43.01 -20.02
CA ASN A 157 -31.35 -41.85 -19.21
C ASN A 157 -31.24 -40.61 -20.12
N SER A 158 -31.49 -39.40 -19.59
CA SER A 158 -31.13 -38.14 -20.28
C SER A 158 -29.63 -37.95 -20.51
N PHE A 159 -28.78 -38.87 -20.02
CA PHE A 159 -27.32 -38.90 -20.09
C PHE A 159 -26.80 -40.34 -20.32
N ASN A 160 -25.62 -40.53 -20.91
CA ASN A 160 -25.07 -41.88 -21.17
C ASN A 160 -24.97 -42.72 -19.85
N ALA A 161 -25.26 -44.02 -19.91
CA ALA A 161 -25.16 -44.96 -18.79
C ALA A 161 -23.73 -45.17 -18.23
N SER A 162 -22.70 -44.69 -18.92
CA SER A 162 -21.30 -44.72 -18.47
C SER A 162 -20.97 -43.53 -17.55
N ALA A 163 -20.62 -43.82 -16.30
CA ALA A 163 -20.14 -42.83 -15.34
C ALA A 163 -18.90 -42.09 -15.88
N GLY A 164 -18.87 -40.75 -15.76
CA GLY A 164 -17.76 -39.91 -16.23
C GLY A 164 -17.94 -39.30 -17.62
N SER A 165 -19.07 -39.53 -18.29
CA SER A 165 -19.41 -38.85 -19.55
C SER A 165 -19.77 -37.38 -19.32
N SER A 166 -19.05 -36.43 -19.94
CA SER A 166 -19.32 -35.00 -19.80
C SER A 166 -20.66 -34.59 -20.40
N LEU A 167 -21.40 -33.76 -19.68
CA LEU A 167 -22.63 -33.12 -20.19
C LEU A 167 -22.30 -32.06 -21.25
N ASN A 168 -23.30 -31.64 -22.02
CA ASN A 168 -23.15 -30.51 -22.95
C ASN A 168 -22.63 -29.27 -22.17
N SER A 169 -21.58 -28.63 -22.69
CA SER A 169 -20.93 -27.51 -22.00
C SER A 169 -21.84 -26.29 -21.77
N GLY A 170 -22.95 -26.16 -22.50
CA GLY A 170 -23.95 -25.12 -22.29
C GLY A 170 -24.87 -25.34 -21.08
N ILE A 171 -24.77 -26.47 -20.37
CA ILE A 171 -25.58 -26.74 -19.17
C ILE A 171 -25.11 -25.92 -17.95
N ILE A 172 -23.83 -25.51 -17.94
CA ILE A 172 -23.23 -24.64 -16.95
C ILE A 172 -22.43 -23.56 -17.67
N SER A 173 -22.81 -22.30 -17.50
CA SER A 173 -22.02 -21.17 -18.00
C SER A 173 -21.01 -20.74 -16.95
N SER A 174 -19.81 -20.35 -17.37
CA SER A 174 -18.91 -19.60 -16.49
C SER A 174 -19.61 -18.31 -16.04
N THR A 175 -19.42 -17.97 -14.76
CA THR A 175 -19.91 -16.72 -14.18
C THR A 175 -18.74 -15.98 -13.56
N GLY A 176 -18.78 -14.65 -13.62
CA GLY A 176 -17.67 -13.79 -13.27
C GLY A 176 -17.05 -13.19 -14.53
N THR A 177 -16.73 -11.90 -14.47
CA THR A 177 -16.16 -11.18 -15.62
C THR A 177 -14.64 -11.30 -15.72
N GLY A 178 -14.00 -11.91 -14.71
CA GLY A 178 -12.53 -11.94 -14.60
C GLY A 178 -11.92 -10.54 -14.46
N ASN A 179 -12.72 -9.53 -14.10
CA ASN A 179 -12.23 -8.17 -13.90
C ASN A 179 -11.43 -8.08 -12.61
N SER A 180 -10.40 -7.25 -12.64
CA SER A 180 -9.68 -6.88 -11.42
C SER A 180 -10.61 -6.15 -10.46
N HIS A 181 -10.53 -6.47 -9.17
CA HIS A 181 -11.12 -5.69 -8.12
C HIS A 181 -10.06 -4.83 -7.42
N ASN A 182 -10.52 -3.73 -6.82
CA ASN A 182 -9.67 -2.91 -5.97
C ASN A 182 -9.17 -3.72 -4.76
N ASN A 183 -7.89 -3.63 -4.46
CA ASN A 183 -7.24 -4.27 -3.31
C ASN A 183 -6.66 -3.23 -2.33
N ILE A 184 -6.94 -1.95 -2.54
CA ILE A 184 -6.46 -0.86 -1.70
C ILE A 184 -7.38 -0.73 -0.46
N GLN A 185 -6.76 -0.71 0.72
CA GLN A 185 -7.45 -0.38 1.98
C GLN A 185 -7.91 1.10 2.00
N PRO A 186 -8.80 1.52 2.92
CA PRO A 186 -9.09 2.94 3.10
C PRO A 186 -7.80 3.73 3.42
N ILE A 187 -7.51 4.78 2.65
CA ILE A 187 -6.29 5.58 2.79
C ILE A 187 -6.59 7.08 2.83
N LEU A 188 -5.73 7.82 3.54
CA LEU A 188 -5.61 9.27 3.47
C LEU A 188 -4.23 9.61 2.92
N VAL A 189 -4.18 10.38 1.84
CA VAL A 189 -2.91 10.72 1.18
C VAL A 189 -2.23 11.88 1.90
N LEU A 190 -0.99 11.64 2.34
CA LEU A 190 -0.10 12.61 2.95
C LEU A 190 1.25 12.58 2.24
N ASN A 191 2.07 13.60 2.43
CA ASN A 191 3.37 13.69 1.79
C ASN A 191 4.47 13.05 2.63
N PHE A 192 5.12 12.03 2.09
CA PHE A 192 6.37 11.50 2.63
C PHE A 192 7.53 12.33 2.12
N CYS A 193 8.34 12.85 3.03
CA CYS A 193 9.58 13.53 2.70
C CYS A 193 10.76 12.93 3.47
N ILE A 194 11.95 13.02 2.88
CA ILE A 194 13.21 12.56 3.45
C ILE A 194 14.14 13.74 3.71
N ALA A 195 14.83 13.72 4.85
CA ALA A 195 15.78 14.74 5.23
C ALA A 195 17.05 14.62 4.36
N MET A 196 17.34 15.66 3.58
CA MET A 196 18.51 15.77 2.72
C MET A 196 19.73 16.36 3.45
N GLN A 197 19.50 16.95 4.63
CA GLN A 197 20.53 17.44 5.56
C GLN A 197 20.06 17.11 6.98
N GLY A 198 21.01 16.85 7.88
CA GLY A 198 20.69 16.42 9.23
C GLY A 198 21.91 15.88 9.97
N ILE A 199 21.69 15.35 11.17
CA ILE A 199 22.72 14.66 11.94
C ILE A 199 23.02 13.34 11.24
N PHE A 200 24.29 13.08 10.92
CA PHE A 200 24.68 11.78 10.38
C PHE A 200 24.51 10.72 11.47
N PRO A 201 23.71 9.67 11.27
CA PRO A 201 23.52 8.62 12.27
C PRO A 201 24.81 7.79 12.40
N ALA A 202 25.41 7.78 13.59
CA ALA A 202 26.54 6.91 13.89
C ALA A 202 26.03 5.53 14.32
N HIS A 203 26.60 4.47 13.73
CA HIS A 203 26.43 3.11 14.24
C HIS A 203 27.43 2.89 15.38
N GLY A 204 26.94 2.45 16.54
CA GLY A 204 27.78 2.02 17.66
C GLY A 204 28.27 0.58 17.51
#